data_AF-A0AB74CN57-F1
#
_entry.id   AF-A0AB74CN57-F1
#
_cell.length_a   1.000
_cell.length_b   1.000
_cell.length_c   1.000
_cell.angle_alpha   90.00
_cell.angle_beta   90.00
_cell.angle_gamma   90.00
#
_symmetry.space_group_name_H-M   'P 1'
#
loop_
_entity.id
_entity.type
_entity.pdbx_description
1 polymer ?
#
loop_
_entity_poly.entity_id
_entity_poly.type
_entity_poly.pdbx_seq_one_letter_code
_entity_poly.pdbx_strand_id
1 'polypeptide(L)'
;MSEETLENDADFGRLPFDNFIQERWDFNAAGDSQEQWERLVWEWQKLTLLERWPYQYRDELSSPALSENIRRVLATHQTVHERTISLVSSEGLQTVWLRTCYDPDLSRKYEELKQRSVVPGWQGWWNEILDDPACYDFDDGGEGSWRPVLVRVPGITDFYGIIDMDGDGRNMQYKSGQNDEEMMAQAEKSEEVWRDLALAELKIQTGLYLLDRDSIESRLIKILWLDEHGNVAWHSRLDPSTSDFDGFMMALLSALSLVELAGYDGTRGSLIER
;
A
#
# COMPACT_ATOMS: atom_id res chain seq x y z
N MET A 1 -3.38 22.49 13.01
CA MET A 1 -2.59 22.60 11.76
C MET A 1 -1.14 22.76 12.16
N SER A 2 -0.49 21.67 12.56
CA SER A 2 0.97 21.61 12.59
C SER A 2 1.46 21.72 11.15
N GLU A 3 2.46 22.55 10.87
CA GLU A 3 3.18 22.47 9.59
C GLU A 3 3.76 21.06 9.48
N GLU A 4 3.17 20.23 8.61
CA GLU A 4 3.73 18.93 8.29
C GLU A 4 5.10 19.16 7.66
N THR A 5 6.13 18.68 8.35
CA THR A 5 7.49 18.76 7.83
C THR A 5 7.70 17.53 6.98
N LEU A 6 8.05 17.72 5.72
CA LEU A 6 8.42 16.64 4.82
C LEU A 6 9.61 15.89 5.43
N GLU A 7 9.49 14.57 5.57
CA GLU A 7 10.63 13.75 5.98
C GLU A 7 11.72 13.85 4.90
N ASN A 8 12.99 13.95 5.30
CA ASN A 8 14.09 14.21 4.36
C ASN A 8 14.17 13.16 3.24
N ASP A 9 13.76 11.92 3.53
CA ASP A 9 13.75 10.81 2.59
C ASP A 9 12.51 10.80 1.69
N ALA A 10 11.49 11.60 2.01
CA ALA A 10 10.29 11.81 1.18
C ALA A 10 10.42 13.03 0.24
N ASP A 11 11.57 13.72 0.25
CA ASP A 11 11.83 14.88 -0.60
C ASP A 11 11.71 14.54 -2.10
N PHE A 12 11.40 15.55 -2.90
CA PHE A 12 11.21 15.37 -4.33
C PHE A 12 12.49 14.88 -5.02
N GLY A 13 12.40 13.71 -5.65
CA GLY A 13 13.50 13.01 -6.31
C GLY A 13 14.08 11.87 -5.45
N ARG A 14 13.50 11.58 -4.29
CA ARG A 14 13.90 10.47 -3.42
C ARG A 14 13.07 9.21 -3.62
N LEU A 15 11.80 9.37 -4.01
CA LEU A 15 10.92 8.22 -4.22
C LEU A 15 11.21 7.58 -5.58
N PRO A 16 11.12 6.25 -5.71
CA PRO A 16 11.35 5.55 -6.98
C PRO A 16 10.44 6.06 -8.09
N PHE A 17 9.18 6.37 -7.75
CA PHE A 17 8.23 6.92 -8.69
C PHE A 17 8.64 8.32 -9.21
N ASP A 18 9.35 9.14 -8.43
CA ASP A 18 9.83 10.45 -8.89
C ASP A 18 10.83 10.29 -10.04
N ASN A 19 11.73 9.30 -9.93
CA ASN A 19 12.70 8.96 -10.98
C ASN A 19 11.99 8.48 -12.25
N PHE A 20 10.94 7.68 -12.09
CA PHE A 20 10.10 7.23 -13.21
C PHE A 20 9.40 8.40 -13.92
N ILE A 21 8.83 9.33 -13.15
CA ILE A 21 8.21 10.54 -13.70
C ILE A 21 9.25 11.41 -14.41
N GLN A 22 10.43 11.60 -13.83
CA GLN A 22 11.50 12.39 -14.45
C GLN A 22 11.90 11.86 -15.83
N GLU A 23 11.92 10.54 -16.02
CA GLU A 23 12.27 9.93 -17.30
C GLU A 23 11.15 9.99 -18.35
N ARG A 24 9.89 9.93 -17.91
CA ARG A 24 8.74 9.70 -18.82
C ARG A 24 7.79 10.88 -18.98
N TRP A 25 7.98 11.95 -18.20
CA TRP A 25 7.17 13.15 -18.35
C TRP A 25 7.53 13.88 -19.65
N ASP A 26 6.52 14.08 -20.49
CA ASP A 26 6.62 14.80 -21.76
C ASP A 26 6.02 16.20 -21.62
N PHE A 27 6.88 17.20 -21.48
CA PHE A 27 6.50 18.62 -21.38
C PHE A 27 5.87 19.20 -22.66
N ASN A 28 5.98 18.50 -23.79
CA ASN A 28 5.43 18.94 -25.07
C ASN A 28 4.11 18.24 -25.42
N ALA A 29 3.62 17.35 -24.54
CA ALA A 29 2.35 16.69 -24.76
C ALA A 29 1.21 17.73 -24.83
N ALA A 30 0.36 17.61 -25.84
CA ALA A 30 -0.77 18.52 -26.05
C ALA A 30 -1.99 18.21 -25.16
N GLY A 31 -1.84 17.30 -24.19
CA GLY A 31 -2.92 16.80 -23.31
C GLY A 31 -2.94 17.47 -21.94
N ASP A 32 -3.96 17.11 -21.15
CA ASP A 32 -4.06 17.53 -19.76
C ASP A 32 -2.93 16.90 -18.91
N SER A 33 -2.31 17.69 -18.03
CA SER A 33 -1.29 17.18 -17.11
C SER A 33 -1.84 16.09 -16.20
N GLN A 34 -3.13 16.16 -15.84
CA GLN A 34 -3.78 15.15 -15.01
C GLN A 34 -3.89 13.81 -15.76
N GLU A 35 -4.29 13.82 -17.03
CA GLU A 35 -4.39 12.59 -17.85
C GLU A 35 -3.01 11.94 -18.03
N GLN A 36 -1.97 12.74 -18.23
CA GLN A 36 -0.61 12.24 -18.32
C GLN A 36 -0.14 11.63 -17.00
N TRP A 37 -0.43 12.29 -15.87
CA TRP A 37 -0.12 11.77 -14.54
C TRP A 37 -0.78 10.40 -14.31
N GLU A 38 -2.09 10.31 -14.49
CA GLU A 38 -2.84 9.06 -14.33
C GLU A 38 -2.30 7.95 -15.22
N ARG A 39 -2.02 8.26 -16.50
CA ARG A 39 -1.41 7.30 -17.41
C ARG A 39 -0.08 6.78 -16.88
N LEU A 40 0.80 7.66 -16.39
CA LEU A 40 2.12 7.27 -15.86
C LEU A 40 2.00 6.45 -14.57
N VAL A 41 1.05 6.78 -13.68
CA VAL A 41 0.75 5.93 -12.53
C VAL A 41 0.36 4.53 -12.99
N TRP A 42 -0.57 4.40 -13.93
CA TRP A 42 -1.01 3.09 -14.39
C TRP A 42 0.05 2.34 -15.21
N GLU A 43 0.99 3.04 -15.83
CA GLU A 43 2.20 2.42 -16.39
C GLU A 43 3.12 1.89 -15.28
N TRP A 44 3.33 2.65 -14.21
CA TRP A 44 4.10 2.20 -13.04
C TRP A 44 3.50 0.97 -12.39
N GLN A 45 2.17 0.97 -12.18
CA GLN A 45 1.45 -0.16 -11.59
C GLN A 45 1.54 -1.44 -12.45
N LYS A 46 1.81 -1.33 -13.75
CA LYS A 46 2.03 -2.51 -14.62
C LYS A 46 3.42 -3.12 -14.47
N LEU A 47 4.40 -2.34 -14.00
CA LEU A 47 5.76 -2.85 -13.76
C LEU A 47 5.75 -3.78 -12.56
N THR A 48 6.55 -4.84 -12.63
CA THR A 48 6.95 -5.65 -11.48
C THR A 48 7.94 -4.89 -10.60
N LEU A 49 8.12 -5.30 -9.35
CA LEU A 49 9.11 -4.71 -8.44
C LEU A 49 10.54 -4.86 -9.00
N LEU A 50 10.83 -5.96 -9.69
CA LEU A 50 12.10 -6.15 -10.41
C LEU A 50 12.31 -5.09 -11.50
N GLU A 51 11.26 -4.75 -12.25
CA GLU A 51 11.32 -3.69 -13.27
C GLU A 51 11.35 -2.28 -12.64
N ARG A 52 10.85 -2.13 -11.41
CA ARG A 52 10.95 -0.89 -10.62
C ARG A 52 12.31 -0.71 -9.96
N TRP A 53 13.09 -1.79 -9.77
CA TRP A 53 14.40 -1.77 -9.12
C TRP A 53 15.38 -0.71 -9.63
N PRO A 54 15.52 -0.47 -10.95
CA PRO A 54 16.43 0.55 -11.46
C PRO A 54 16.06 1.98 -11.03
N TYR A 55 14.80 2.21 -10.65
CA TYR A 55 14.31 3.48 -10.12
C TYR A 55 14.53 3.62 -8.62
N GLN A 56 14.65 2.50 -7.90
CA GLN A 56 14.99 2.42 -6.47
C GLN A 56 16.51 2.53 -6.25
N TYR A 57 17.29 1.74 -6.99
CA TYR A 57 18.75 1.68 -6.89
C TYR A 57 19.40 2.55 -7.98
N ARG A 58 19.25 3.86 -7.83
CA ARG A 58 19.92 4.85 -8.66
C ARG A 58 21.05 5.45 -7.83
N ASP A 59 22.29 5.08 -8.14
CA ASP A 59 23.49 5.53 -7.44
C ASP A 59 23.40 7.05 -7.14
N GLU A 60 23.37 7.42 -5.85
CA GLU A 60 23.12 8.79 -5.40
C GLU A 60 24.14 9.77 -5.99
N LEU A 61 25.33 9.28 -6.33
CA LEU A 61 26.40 10.04 -6.98
C LEU A 61 26.17 10.29 -8.47
N SER A 62 25.30 9.51 -9.11
CA SER A 62 25.07 9.50 -10.56
C SER A 62 23.66 9.98 -10.96
N SER A 63 22.75 10.16 -10.00
CA SER A 63 21.39 10.61 -10.28
C SER A 63 21.35 12.12 -10.60
N PRO A 64 20.91 12.51 -11.82
CA PRO A 64 20.73 13.91 -12.14
C PRO A 64 19.68 14.52 -11.21
N ALA A 65 20.01 15.66 -10.60
CA ALA A 65 19.09 16.36 -9.72
C ALA A 65 17.72 16.55 -10.38
N LEU A 66 16.66 16.29 -9.62
CA LEU A 66 15.29 16.42 -10.10
C LEU A 66 15.07 17.84 -10.65
N SER A 67 14.59 17.95 -11.89
CA SER A 67 14.35 19.26 -12.49
C SER A 67 13.24 20.01 -11.75
N GLU A 68 13.35 21.33 -11.68
CA GLU A 68 12.35 22.20 -11.02
C GLU A 68 10.94 22.03 -11.61
N ASN A 69 10.85 21.74 -12.92
CA ASN A 69 9.57 21.48 -13.56
C ASN A 69 8.92 20.18 -13.04
N ILE A 70 9.70 19.12 -12.85
CA ILE A 70 9.19 17.86 -12.30
C ILE A 70 8.79 18.03 -10.84
N ARG A 71 9.56 18.78 -10.05
CA ARG A 71 9.17 19.11 -8.66
C ARG A 71 7.80 19.75 -8.59
N ARG A 72 7.50 20.70 -9.48
CA ARG A 72 6.17 21.33 -9.56
C ARG A 72 5.07 20.35 -9.96
N VAL A 73 5.36 19.45 -10.90
CA VAL A 73 4.42 18.38 -11.27
C VAL A 73 4.11 17.51 -10.06
N LEU A 74 5.13 16.99 -9.37
CA LEU A 74 4.95 16.14 -8.20
C LEU A 74 4.18 16.86 -7.08
N ALA A 75 4.53 18.11 -6.78
CA ALA A 75 3.86 18.92 -5.76
C ALA A 75 2.40 19.26 -6.09
N THR A 76 1.99 19.16 -7.37
CA THR A 76 0.60 19.37 -7.80
C THR A 76 -0.25 18.12 -7.57
N HIS A 77 0.35 16.92 -7.69
CA HIS A 77 -0.38 15.66 -7.66
C HIS A 77 -0.26 14.91 -6.33
N GLN A 78 0.77 15.19 -5.52
CA GLN A 78 0.99 14.56 -4.23
C GLN A 78 1.20 15.59 -3.12
N THR A 79 0.52 15.38 -2.00
CA THR A 79 0.72 16.12 -0.75
C THR A 79 2.00 15.67 -0.05
N VAL A 80 2.49 16.49 0.90
CA VAL A 80 3.62 16.13 1.76
C VAL A 80 3.35 14.81 2.49
N HIS A 81 2.16 14.66 3.06
CA HIS A 81 1.72 13.45 3.75
C HIS A 81 1.73 12.20 2.87
N GLU A 82 1.16 12.28 1.66
CA GLU A 82 1.14 11.17 0.69
C GLU A 82 2.55 10.72 0.30
N ARG A 83 3.50 11.66 0.22
CA ARG A 83 4.90 11.36 -0.06
C ARG A 83 5.60 10.69 1.12
N THR A 84 5.35 11.15 2.34
CA THR A 84 5.85 10.50 3.56
C THR A 84 5.34 9.06 3.68
N ILE A 85 4.07 8.81 3.38
CA ILE A 85 3.50 7.46 3.37
C ILE A 85 4.17 6.56 2.32
N SER A 86 4.63 7.13 1.21
CA SER A 86 5.29 6.36 0.15
C SER A 86 6.69 5.85 0.53
N LEU A 87 7.19 6.17 1.72
CA LEU A 87 8.46 5.66 2.22
C LEU A 87 8.36 4.18 2.56
N VAL A 88 9.14 3.39 1.82
CA VAL A 88 9.30 1.96 2.08
C VAL A 88 10.09 1.77 3.37
N SER A 89 9.45 1.19 4.38
CA SER A 89 10.13 0.80 5.61
C SER A 89 11.00 -0.44 5.37
N SER A 90 12.11 -0.52 6.10
CA SER A 90 12.88 -1.77 6.21
C SER A 90 12.18 -2.82 7.06
N GLU A 91 11.14 -2.44 7.83
CA GLU A 91 10.48 -3.26 8.83
C GLU A 91 9.20 -3.93 8.29
N GLY A 92 9.37 -5.04 7.57
CA GLY A 92 8.27 -5.96 7.25
C GLY A 92 7.20 -5.40 6.29
N LEU A 93 6.00 -5.97 6.37
CA LEU A 93 4.84 -5.58 5.57
C LEU A 93 4.16 -4.35 6.20
N GLN A 94 4.08 -3.24 5.46
CA GLN A 94 3.39 -2.01 5.90
C GLN A 94 1.91 -2.02 5.53
N THR A 95 1.09 -1.26 6.26
CA THR A 95 -0.36 -1.26 6.09
C THR A 95 -0.99 0.12 6.15
N VAL A 96 -1.80 0.45 5.15
CA VAL A 96 -2.42 1.78 5.04
C VAL A 96 -3.85 1.78 5.57
N TRP A 97 -4.18 2.77 6.40
CA TRP A 97 -5.56 3.06 6.79
C TRP A 97 -6.20 4.02 5.79
N LEU A 98 -7.15 3.55 4.99
CA LEU A 98 -7.82 4.36 3.97
C LEU A 98 -9.31 4.50 4.27
N ARG A 99 -9.75 5.74 4.49
CA ARG A 99 -11.16 6.08 4.53
C ARG A 99 -11.61 6.63 3.19
N THR A 100 -12.69 6.09 2.65
CA THR A 100 -13.29 6.58 1.39
C THR A 100 -14.69 7.15 1.56
N CYS A 101 -15.41 6.81 2.64
CA CYS A 101 -16.76 7.30 2.87
C CYS A 101 -16.82 8.41 3.93
N TYR A 102 -17.34 9.57 3.52
CA TYR A 102 -17.46 10.78 4.36
C TYR A 102 -18.91 11.20 4.65
N ASP A 103 -19.85 10.27 4.52
CA ASP A 103 -21.26 10.51 4.82
C ASP A 103 -21.45 11.04 6.27
N PRO A 104 -22.07 12.22 6.45
CA PRO A 104 -22.33 12.78 7.77
C PRO A 104 -23.13 11.84 8.68
N ASP A 105 -24.06 11.04 8.13
CA ASP A 105 -24.89 10.11 8.91
C ASP A 105 -24.08 8.92 9.46
N LEU A 106 -22.97 8.59 8.81
CA LEU A 106 -22.07 7.51 9.21
C LEU A 106 -20.90 7.99 10.07
N SER A 107 -20.70 9.30 10.21
CA SER A 107 -19.57 9.89 10.94
C SER A 107 -19.44 9.37 12.37
N ARG A 108 -20.56 9.22 13.10
CA ARG A 108 -20.50 8.64 14.46
C ARG A 108 -20.05 7.17 14.46
N LYS A 109 -20.51 6.37 13.50
CA LYS A 109 -20.11 4.96 13.40
C LYS A 109 -18.63 4.83 13.06
N TYR A 110 -18.12 5.70 12.19
CA TYR A 110 -16.70 5.78 11.86
C TYR A 110 -15.85 6.08 13.10
N GLU A 111 -16.23 7.11 13.87
CA GLU A 111 -15.52 7.46 15.11
C GLU A 111 -15.55 6.32 16.13
N GLU A 112 -16.68 5.63 16.29
CA GLU A 112 -16.78 4.43 17.13
C GLU A 112 -15.83 3.32 16.65
N LEU A 113 -15.73 3.10 15.34
CA LEU A 113 -14.84 2.10 14.74
C LEU A 113 -13.38 2.47 14.98
N LYS A 114 -12.98 3.70 14.66
CA LYS A 114 -11.63 4.25 14.87
C LYS A 114 -11.18 4.17 16.32
N GLN A 115 -12.07 4.48 17.27
CA GLN A 115 -11.75 4.38 18.71
C GLN A 115 -11.53 2.94 19.17
N ARG A 116 -12.32 1.99 18.64
CA ARG A 116 -12.23 0.57 19.02
C ARG A 116 -11.03 -0.13 18.43
N SER A 117 -10.68 0.20 17.20
CA SER A 117 -9.55 -0.42 16.51
C SER A 117 -8.20 -0.05 17.12
N VAL A 118 -8.12 0.88 18.07
CA VAL A 118 -6.83 1.42 18.53
C VAL A 118 -6.01 1.87 17.31
N VAL A 119 -6.63 2.66 16.44
CA VAL A 119 -6.02 3.01 15.14
C VAL A 119 -4.58 3.47 15.36
N PRO A 120 -3.62 2.90 14.64
CA PRO A 120 -2.21 3.18 14.86
C PRO A 120 -2.00 4.69 14.72
N GLY A 121 -1.56 5.36 15.79
CA GLY A 121 -1.49 6.83 15.84
C GLY A 121 -1.61 7.46 17.23
N TRP A 122 -2.12 6.74 18.23
CA TRP A 122 -2.09 7.23 19.62
C TRP A 122 -0.67 7.24 20.21
N GLN A 123 0.26 6.42 19.68
CA GLN A 123 1.66 6.37 20.14
C GLN A 123 2.69 6.88 19.13
N GLY A 124 2.31 7.45 17.98
CA GLY A 124 3.24 8.16 17.09
C GLY A 124 4.15 7.29 16.21
N TRP A 125 3.81 6.01 16.00
CA TRP A 125 4.60 5.09 15.16
C TRP A 125 4.03 4.86 13.75
N TRP A 126 2.92 5.52 13.38
CA TRP A 126 2.19 5.18 12.16
C TRP A 126 1.70 6.41 11.42
N ASN A 127 2.43 6.80 10.38
CA ASN A 127 2.08 7.89 9.47
C ASN A 127 1.17 7.43 8.31
N GLU A 128 0.75 6.16 8.29
CA GLU A 128 0.11 5.48 7.14
C GLU A 128 -1.44 5.68 7.08
N ILE A 129 -1.95 6.84 7.54
CA ILE A 129 -3.38 7.15 7.56
C ILE A 129 -3.75 8.09 6.40
N LEU A 130 -4.64 7.64 5.53
CA LEU A 130 -5.27 8.41 4.45
C LEU A 130 -6.73 8.71 4.83
N ASP A 131 -6.95 9.84 5.53
CA ASP A 131 -8.25 10.29 6.02
C ASP A 131 -8.43 11.80 5.79
N ASP A 132 -8.63 12.17 4.52
CA ASP A 132 -8.94 13.53 4.05
C ASP A 132 -10.04 13.50 2.97
N PRO A 133 -11.23 14.04 3.23
CA PRO A 133 -12.33 14.06 2.25
C PRO A 133 -11.98 14.82 0.97
N ALA A 134 -11.08 15.80 1.01
CA ALA A 134 -10.68 16.52 -0.20
C ALA A 134 -9.88 15.65 -1.18
N CYS A 135 -9.30 14.54 -0.68
CA CYS A 135 -8.41 13.68 -1.42
C CYS A 135 -8.99 12.29 -1.69
N TYR A 136 -9.80 11.74 -0.77
CA TYR A 136 -10.21 10.33 -0.79
C TYR A 136 -11.72 10.09 -0.77
N ASP A 137 -12.56 11.12 -0.91
CA ASP A 137 -14.02 10.97 -1.08
C ASP A 137 -14.34 10.42 -2.48
N PHE A 138 -14.03 9.14 -2.68
CA PHE A 138 -14.23 8.40 -3.93
C PHE A 138 -15.66 7.84 -3.99
N ASP A 139 -16.15 7.53 -5.19
CA ASP A 139 -17.48 6.94 -5.36
C ASP A 139 -17.61 5.58 -4.64
N ASP A 140 -18.46 5.50 -3.61
CA ASP A 140 -18.68 4.34 -2.72
C ASP A 140 -19.25 3.07 -3.38
N GLY A 141 -19.55 3.07 -4.69
CA GLY A 141 -20.53 2.16 -5.28
C GLY A 141 -20.02 0.86 -5.92
N GLY A 142 -18.70 0.70 -6.12
CA GLY A 142 -18.16 -0.35 -7.00
C GLY A 142 -16.95 -1.11 -6.45
N GLU A 143 -16.78 -2.34 -6.91
CA GLU A 143 -15.55 -3.11 -6.70
C GLU A 143 -14.37 -2.32 -7.31
N GLY A 144 -13.42 -1.93 -6.46
CA GLY A 144 -12.26 -1.12 -6.88
C GLY A 144 -12.46 0.40 -6.77
N SER A 145 -13.52 0.90 -6.12
CA SER A 145 -13.71 2.33 -5.82
C SER A 145 -12.55 2.97 -5.06
N TRP A 146 -11.78 2.19 -4.33
CA TRP A 146 -10.59 2.62 -3.58
C TRP A 146 -9.34 2.80 -4.47
N ARG A 147 -9.30 2.18 -5.66
CA ARG A 147 -8.11 2.19 -6.55
C ARG A 147 -7.59 3.57 -6.94
N PRO A 148 -8.40 4.65 -7.01
CA PRO A 148 -7.89 6.01 -7.22
C PRO A 148 -6.85 6.45 -6.18
N VAL A 149 -6.79 5.82 -4.99
CA VAL A 149 -5.71 6.06 -4.03
C VAL A 149 -4.33 5.81 -4.64
N LEU A 150 -4.20 4.85 -5.56
CA LEU A 150 -2.94 4.54 -6.24
C LEU A 150 -2.49 5.66 -7.19
N VAL A 151 -3.42 6.49 -7.68
CA VAL A 151 -3.10 7.70 -8.45
C VAL A 151 -2.46 8.76 -7.58
N ARG A 152 -2.83 8.80 -6.30
CA ARG A 152 -2.29 9.76 -5.33
C ARG A 152 -1.01 9.26 -4.67
N VAL A 153 -0.96 7.96 -4.36
CA VAL A 153 0.16 7.32 -3.65
C VAL A 153 0.63 6.05 -4.40
N PRO A 154 1.35 6.20 -5.53
CA PRO A 154 1.75 5.05 -6.34
C PRO A 154 2.72 4.09 -5.64
N GLY A 155 3.44 4.57 -4.63
CA GLY A 155 4.43 3.79 -3.88
C GLY A 155 3.84 2.78 -2.88
N ILE A 156 2.52 2.79 -2.63
CA ILE A 156 1.86 1.85 -1.70
C ILE A 156 2.17 0.39 -2.04
N THR A 157 2.30 0.06 -3.32
CA THR A 157 2.57 -1.30 -3.81
C THR A 157 4.03 -1.72 -3.71
N ASP A 158 4.91 -0.86 -3.19
CA ASP A 158 6.36 -1.12 -3.09
C ASP A 158 6.80 -1.47 -1.67
N PHE A 159 5.88 -1.44 -0.70
CA PHE A 159 6.15 -1.49 0.74
C PHE A 159 6.90 -2.74 1.18
N TYR A 160 6.50 -3.93 0.73
CA TYR A 160 7.24 -5.12 1.10
C TYR A 160 8.53 -5.24 0.30
N GLY A 161 8.43 -5.07 -1.02
CA GLY A 161 9.58 -4.81 -1.88
C GLY A 161 10.45 -6.04 -2.16
N ILE A 162 11.66 -5.76 -2.65
CA ILE A 162 12.66 -6.77 -3.02
C ILE A 162 13.98 -6.50 -2.29
N ILE A 163 14.83 -7.52 -2.20
CA ILE A 163 16.17 -7.47 -1.61
C ILE A 163 17.17 -7.92 -2.66
N ASP A 164 18.27 -7.17 -2.77
CA ASP A 164 19.47 -7.60 -3.47
C ASP A 164 20.32 -8.46 -2.54
N MET A 165 20.34 -9.76 -2.76
CA MET A 165 21.00 -10.72 -1.87
C MET A 165 22.53 -10.58 -1.89
N ASP A 166 23.08 -10.14 -3.02
CA ASP A 166 24.52 -10.07 -3.25
C ASP A 166 25.05 -8.62 -3.29
N GLY A 167 24.16 -7.62 -3.38
CA GLY A 167 24.50 -6.20 -3.45
C GLY A 167 25.02 -5.74 -4.82
N ASP A 168 24.89 -6.59 -5.86
CA ASP A 168 25.37 -6.33 -7.22
C ASP A 168 24.25 -6.16 -8.27
N GLY A 169 23.00 -6.20 -7.82
CA GLY A 169 21.77 -6.07 -8.60
C GLY A 169 21.41 -7.28 -9.45
N ARG A 170 22.12 -8.42 -9.31
CA ARG A 170 21.89 -9.62 -10.15
C ARG A 170 21.03 -10.67 -9.49
N ASN A 171 21.02 -10.72 -8.17
CA ASN A 171 20.28 -11.71 -7.38
C ASN A 171 19.21 -11.02 -6.55
N MET A 172 18.16 -10.59 -7.24
CA MET A 172 17.02 -9.93 -6.64
C MET A 172 15.98 -10.95 -6.18
N GLN A 173 15.57 -10.87 -4.91
CA GLN A 173 14.55 -11.73 -4.31
C GLN A 173 13.40 -10.88 -3.78
N TYR A 174 12.17 -11.34 -3.99
CA TYR A 174 11.02 -10.73 -3.33
C TYR A 174 11.08 -11.04 -1.84
N LYS A 175 10.83 -10.05 -0.97
CA LYS A 175 10.78 -10.30 0.49
C LYS A 175 9.71 -11.32 0.85
N SER A 176 8.64 -11.39 0.04
CA SER A 176 7.57 -12.37 0.15
C SER A 176 7.95 -13.78 -0.29
N GLY A 177 9.09 -13.97 -0.97
CA GLY A 177 9.45 -15.25 -1.57
C GLY A 177 8.72 -15.57 -2.88
N GLN A 178 8.12 -14.57 -3.55
CA GLN A 178 7.38 -14.75 -4.81
C GLN A 178 8.19 -15.49 -5.90
N ASN A 179 9.49 -15.27 -5.95
CA ASN A 179 10.41 -15.88 -6.91
C ASN A 179 11.34 -16.95 -6.28
N ASP A 180 11.05 -17.38 -5.05
CA ASP A 180 11.76 -18.47 -4.39
C ASP A 180 11.09 -19.81 -4.73
N GLU A 181 11.84 -20.68 -5.43
CA GLU A 181 11.32 -21.97 -5.88
C GLU A 181 10.91 -22.90 -4.73
N GLU A 182 11.60 -22.84 -3.59
CA GLU A 182 11.32 -23.68 -2.42
C GLU A 182 10.04 -23.21 -1.73
N MET A 183 9.89 -21.89 -1.52
CA MET A 183 8.68 -21.31 -0.92
C MET A 183 7.45 -21.53 -1.81
N MET A 184 7.58 -21.36 -3.13
CA MET A 184 6.52 -21.66 -4.09
C MET A 184 6.12 -23.14 -4.04
N ALA A 185 7.09 -24.06 -4.07
CA ALA A 185 6.81 -25.49 -3.99
C ALA A 185 6.20 -25.90 -2.64
N GLN A 186 6.54 -25.21 -1.55
CA GLN A 186 5.92 -25.42 -0.25
C GLN A 186 4.46 -24.95 -0.25
N ALA A 187 4.17 -23.76 -0.78
CA ALA A 187 2.81 -23.24 -0.90
C ALA A 187 1.92 -24.13 -1.77
N GLU A 188 2.43 -24.69 -2.87
CA GLU A 188 1.70 -25.64 -3.73
C GLU A 188 1.36 -26.95 -3.00
N LYS A 189 2.23 -27.40 -2.08
CA LYS A 189 2.04 -28.61 -1.27
C LYS A 189 1.17 -28.41 -0.04
N SER A 190 0.80 -27.16 0.29
CA SER A 190 -0.16 -26.87 1.34
C SER A 190 -1.45 -27.66 1.17
N GLU A 191 -2.15 -27.90 2.29
CA GLU A 191 -3.46 -28.54 2.24
C GLU A 191 -4.39 -27.75 1.31
N GLU A 192 -5.30 -28.46 0.64
CA GLU A 192 -6.16 -27.87 -0.39
C GLU A 192 -6.95 -26.65 0.10
N VAL A 193 -7.33 -26.65 1.38
CA VAL A 193 -8.03 -25.53 2.05
C VAL A 193 -7.15 -24.27 2.14
N TRP A 194 -5.84 -24.43 2.28
CA TRP A 194 -4.87 -23.34 2.53
C TRP A 194 -4.06 -22.97 1.29
N ARG A 195 -4.08 -23.78 0.24
CA ARG A 195 -3.24 -23.60 -0.93
C ARG A 195 -3.44 -22.23 -1.58
N ASP A 196 -4.68 -21.81 -1.78
CA ASP A 196 -4.97 -20.52 -2.41
C ASP A 196 -4.49 -19.35 -1.54
N LEU A 197 -4.63 -19.46 -0.22
CA LEU A 197 -4.15 -18.45 0.73
C LEU A 197 -2.62 -18.38 0.74
N ALA A 198 -1.94 -19.53 0.82
CA ALA A 198 -0.49 -19.63 0.81
C ALA A 198 0.11 -19.07 -0.50
N LEU A 199 -0.52 -19.34 -1.64
CA LEU A 199 -0.10 -18.78 -2.93
C LEU A 199 -0.41 -17.29 -3.08
N ALA A 200 -1.50 -16.81 -2.47
CA ALA A 200 -1.82 -15.38 -2.44
C ALA A 200 -0.80 -14.62 -1.59
N GLU A 201 -0.42 -15.17 -0.45
CA GLU A 201 0.52 -14.58 0.50
C GLU A 201 1.88 -14.24 -0.13
N LEU A 202 2.42 -15.14 -0.95
CA LEU A 202 3.70 -14.91 -1.65
C LEU A 202 3.65 -13.71 -2.62
N LYS A 203 2.47 -13.21 -2.98
CA LYS A 203 2.31 -12.06 -3.89
C LYS A 203 2.07 -10.74 -3.18
N ILE A 204 1.75 -10.78 -1.88
CA ILE A 204 1.32 -9.59 -1.13
C ILE A 204 2.50 -8.62 -0.99
N GLN A 205 2.24 -7.35 -1.29
CA GLN A 205 3.20 -6.25 -1.08
C GLN A 205 2.72 -5.23 -0.05
N THR A 206 1.42 -5.17 0.24
CA THR A 206 0.85 -4.25 1.23
C THR A 206 -0.53 -4.71 1.70
N GLY A 207 -0.91 -4.33 2.93
CA GLY A 207 -2.27 -4.41 3.43
C GLY A 207 -2.97 -3.05 3.43
N LEU A 208 -4.21 -2.99 2.98
CA LEU A 208 -5.03 -1.77 2.98
C LEU A 208 -6.27 -1.98 3.85
N TYR A 209 -6.36 -1.27 4.96
CA TYR A 209 -7.58 -1.18 5.77
C TYR A 209 -8.54 -0.21 5.11
N LEU A 210 -9.57 -0.76 4.46
CA LEU A 210 -10.56 0.01 3.72
C LEU A 210 -11.81 0.28 4.56
N LEU A 211 -12.05 1.57 4.80
CA LEU A 211 -13.22 2.11 5.49
C LEU A 211 -14.13 2.80 4.48
N ASP A 212 -14.75 1.98 3.64
CA ASP A 212 -15.83 2.39 2.74
C ASP A 212 -17.19 2.41 3.47
N ARG A 213 -18.25 2.80 2.75
CA ARG A 213 -19.61 2.86 3.29
C ARG A 213 -20.05 1.55 3.94
N ASP A 214 -19.85 0.42 3.26
CA ASP A 214 -20.25 -0.90 3.74
C ASP A 214 -19.45 -1.32 4.98
N SER A 215 -18.15 -1.04 5.02
CA SER A 215 -17.31 -1.25 6.23
C SER A 215 -17.85 -0.46 7.43
N ILE A 216 -18.15 0.83 7.25
CA ILE A 216 -18.64 1.69 8.33
C ILE A 216 -20.06 1.31 8.76
N GLU A 217 -20.93 0.94 7.81
CA GLU A 217 -22.30 0.52 8.09
C GLU A 217 -22.35 -0.78 8.89
N SER A 218 -21.54 -1.76 8.49
CA SER A 218 -21.42 -3.09 9.10
C SER A 218 -20.56 -3.12 10.36
N ARG A 219 -19.78 -2.05 10.62
CA ARG A 219 -18.78 -1.96 11.70
C ARG A 219 -17.65 -2.98 11.58
N LEU A 220 -17.35 -3.39 10.35
CA LEU A 220 -16.25 -4.29 10.04
C LEU A 220 -15.21 -3.56 9.21
N ILE A 221 -13.93 -3.75 9.52
CA ILE A 221 -12.84 -3.26 8.68
C ILE A 221 -12.63 -4.28 7.56
N LYS A 222 -12.61 -3.81 6.31
CA LYS A 222 -12.14 -4.62 5.17
C LYS A 222 -10.63 -4.52 5.11
N ILE A 223 -9.96 -5.65 4.99
CA ILE A 223 -8.52 -5.71 4.76
C ILE A 223 -8.33 -6.19 3.33
N LEU A 224 -7.72 -5.37 2.49
CA LEU A 224 -7.34 -5.74 1.13
C LEU A 224 -5.84 -6.00 1.10
N TRP A 225 -5.46 -7.20 0.71
CA TRP A 225 -4.06 -7.57 0.50
C TRP A 225 -3.73 -7.37 -0.96
N LEU A 226 -2.84 -6.43 -1.24
CA LEU A 226 -2.54 -6.01 -2.61
C LEU A 226 -1.25 -6.67 -3.10
N ASP A 227 -1.23 -7.04 -4.37
CA ASP A 227 0.00 -7.42 -5.08
C ASP A 227 0.80 -6.18 -5.52
N GLU A 228 1.95 -6.42 -6.15
CA GLU A 228 2.83 -5.37 -6.68
C GLU A 228 2.16 -4.47 -7.74
N HIS A 229 1.04 -4.88 -8.30
CA HIS A 229 0.28 -4.16 -9.32
C HIS A 229 -0.97 -3.45 -8.77
N GLY A 230 -1.17 -3.50 -7.46
CA GLY A 230 -2.34 -2.93 -6.81
C GLY A 230 -3.63 -3.71 -7.10
N ASN A 231 -3.54 -5.00 -7.42
CA ASN A 231 -4.70 -5.89 -7.48
C ASN A 231 -4.91 -6.58 -6.14
N VAL A 232 -6.17 -6.90 -5.82
CA VAL A 232 -6.52 -7.62 -4.59
C VAL A 232 -6.15 -9.10 -4.73
N ALA A 233 -4.98 -9.47 -4.19
CA ALA A 233 -4.54 -10.85 -4.08
C ALA A 233 -5.41 -11.63 -3.09
N TRP A 234 -5.76 -11.00 -1.97
CA TRP A 234 -6.66 -11.56 -0.97
C TRP A 234 -7.48 -10.47 -0.27
N HIS A 235 -8.59 -10.83 0.36
CA HIS A 235 -9.28 -9.90 1.26
C HIS A 235 -9.88 -10.63 2.45
N SER A 236 -9.96 -9.90 3.56
CA SER A 236 -10.51 -10.37 4.83
C SER A 236 -11.39 -9.28 5.45
N ARG A 237 -12.19 -9.66 6.45
CA ARG A 237 -12.91 -8.71 7.30
C ARG A 237 -12.43 -8.85 8.74
N LEU A 238 -12.52 -7.76 9.49
CA LEU A 238 -12.14 -7.74 10.90
C LEU A 238 -13.19 -6.98 11.71
N ASP A 239 -13.59 -7.55 12.83
CA ASP A 239 -14.42 -6.88 13.82
C ASP A 239 -13.53 -6.36 14.95
N PRO A 240 -13.27 -5.04 15.05
CA PRO A 240 -12.41 -4.50 16.09
C PRO A 240 -13.03 -4.57 17.50
N SER A 241 -14.28 -5.02 17.64
CA SER A 241 -14.91 -5.24 18.95
C SER A 241 -14.66 -6.62 19.53
N THR A 242 -14.29 -7.58 18.70
CA THR A 242 -14.00 -8.96 19.11
C THR A 242 -12.56 -9.37 18.85
N SER A 243 -11.87 -8.69 17.92
CA SER A 243 -10.52 -9.06 17.50
C SER A 243 -9.46 -8.13 18.10
N ASP A 244 -8.33 -8.68 18.55
CA ASP A 244 -7.15 -7.94 19.00
C ASP A 244 -6.42 -7.31 17.79
N PHE A 245 -6.89 -6.13 17.35
CA PHE A 245 -6.31 -5.43 16.20
C PHE A 245 -4.85 -5.04 16.40
N ASP A 246 -4.45 -4.66 17.61
CA ASP A 246 -3.07 -4.30 17.92
C ASP A 246 -2.17 -5.54 17.85
N GLY A 247 -2.61 -6.66 18.43
CA GLY A 247 -1.95 -7.96 18.28
C GLY A 247 -1.87 -8.42 16.82
N PHE A 248 -2.91 -8.16 16.02
CA PHE A 248 -2.93 -8.46 14.59
C PHE A 248 -1.93 -7.60 13.80
N MET A 249 -1.88 -6.30 14.07
CA MET A 249 -0.90 -5.36 13.48
C MET A 249 0.54 -5.78 13.82
N MET A 250 0.80 -6.05 15.09
CA MET A 250 2.12 -6.51 15.54
C MET A 250 2.51 -7.86 14.91
N ALA A 251 1.54 -8.74 14.69
CA ALA A 251 1.76 -10.01 14.02
C ALA A 251 2.19 -9.84 12.55
N LEU A 252 1.55 -8.93 11.81
CA LEU A 252 1.93 -8.61 10.44
C LEU A 252 3.35 -8.06 10.32
N LEU A 253 3.74 -7.20 11.26
CA LEU A 253 5.08 -6.60 11.30
C LEU A 253 6.16 -7.60 11.72
N SER A 254 5.81 -8.60 12.53
CA SER A 254 6.71 -9.66 12.98
C SER A 254 6.81 -10.85 12.01
N ALA A 255 6.36 -10.67 10.77
CA ALA A 255 6.41 -11.65 9.69
C ALA A 255 5.64 -12.96 9.99
N LEU A 256 4.56 -12.89 10.79
CA LEU A 256 3.61 -14.00 10.87
C LEU A 256 2.84 -14.11 9.55
N SER A 257 2.67 -15.35 9.10
CA SER A 257 2.05 -15.63 7.82
C SER A 257 0.56 -15.28 7.81
N LEU A 258 0.03 -14.90 6.64
CA LEU A 258 -1.40 -14.64 6.49
C LEU A 258 -2.23 -15.89 6.82
N VAL A 259 -1.68 -17.08 6.56
CA VAL A 259 -2.25 -18.37 7.00
C VAL A 259 -2.40 -18.44 8.52
N GLU A 260 -1.39 -18.05 9.29
CA GLU A 260 -1.46 -18.02 10.75
C GLU A 260 -2.45 -16.97 11.29
N LEU A 261 -2.65 -15.89 10.52
CA LEU A 261 -3.57 -14.82 10.86
C LEU A 261 -5.03 -15.17 10.56
N ALA A 262 -5.32 -15.84 9.44
CA ALA A 262 -6.66 -16.21 9.02
C ALA A 262 -7.27 -17.40 9.81
N GLY A 263 -6.54 -17.96 10.77
CA GLY A 263 -7.02 -19.04 11.63
C GLY A 263 -7.33 -20.31 10.84
N TYR A 264 -8.37 -21.06 11.24
CA TYR A 264 -8.79 -22.31 10.57
C TYR A 264 -9.88 -22.11 9.49
N ASP A 265 -10.40 -20.88 9.31
CA ASP A 265 -11.48 -20.64 8.33
C ASP A 265 -10.91 -20.27 6.95
N GLY A 266 -9.78 -19.56 6.85
CA GLY A 266 -8.96 -19.47 5.61
C GLY A 266 -9.63 -19.02 4.32
N THR A 267 -10.92 -18.70 4.38
CA THR A 267 -11.78 -18.48 3.24
C THR A 267 -11.74 -17.01 2.89
N ARG A 268 -11.71 -16.73 1.59
CA ARG A 268 -11.63 -15.36 1.09
C ARG A 268 -12.82 -14.54 1.59
N GLY A 269 -12.55 -13.42 2.26
CA GLY A 269 -13.58 -12.55 2.84
C GLY A 269 -14.14 -13.00 4.19
N SER A 270 -13.58 -14.04 4.81
CA SER A 270 -13.94 -14.46 6.15
C SER A 270 -13.60 -13.38 7.19
N LEU A 271 -14.25 -13.50 8.35
CA LEU A 271 -13.94 -12.71 9.52
C LEU A 271 -12.68 -13.27 10.19
N ILE A 272 -11.70 -12.41 10.46
CA ILE A 272 -10.53 -12.79 11.25
C ILE A 272 -10.92 -12.75 12.74
N GLU A 273 -11.02 -13.94 13.34
CA GLU A 273 -11.24 -14.14 14.77
C GLU A 273 -9.88 -14.30 15.46
N ARG A 274 -9.42 -13.30 16.23
CA ARG A 274 -8.20 -13.37 17.04
C ARG A 274 -8.33 -12.65 18.36
#